data_AF-A0AA97HRJ6-F1
#
_entry.id   AF-A0AA97HRJ6-F1
#
_cell.length_a   1.000
_cell.length_b   1.000
_cell.length_c   1.000
_cell.angle_alpha   90.00
_cell.angle_beta   90.00
_cell.angle_gamma   90.00
#
_symmetry.space_group_name_H-M   'P 1'
#
loop_
_entity.id
_entity.type
_entity.pdbx_description
1 polymer ?
#
loop_
_entity_poly.entity_id
_entity_poly.type
_entity_poly.pdbx_seq_one_letter_code
_entity_poly.pdbx_strand_id
1 'polypeptide(L)'
;MKQIITKSNKNAHILNQLILNGFYNGYIGPEKFELMRNRFPNNYRLIGTLNEDGNYDLRFGYKHPMNIAAKFLLAFGVFISLISLIKGNWMLPLALAVFGFIFFIGFKLQEKKEINLFTNKLLEFHKTEYI
;
A
#
# COMPACT_ATOMS: atom_id res chain seq x y z
N MET A 1 -5.02 10.88 -7.13
CA MET A 1 -6.18 11.25 -6.31
C MET A 1 -6.13 10.43 -5.03
N LYS A 2 -6.26 11.09 -3.88
CA LYS A 2 -6.34 10.43 -2.57
C LYS A 2 -7.74 9.83 -2.47
N GLN A 3 -7.84 8.51 -2.30
CA GLN A 3 -9.15 7.89 -2.12
C GLN A 3 -9.59 8.03 -0.66
N ILE A 4 -10.86 8.30 -0.46
CA ILE A 4 -11.49 8.49 0.85
C ILE A 4 -12.64 7.51 0.96
N ILE A 5 -12.79 6.86 2.11
CA ILE A 5 -13.96 6.06 2.44
C ILE A 5 -14.70 6.76 3.57
N THR A 6 -15.99 7.02 3.39
CA THR A 6 -16.81 7.58 4.47
C THR A 6 -16.90 6.61 5.63
N LYS A 7 -16.70 7.07 6.87
CA LYS A 7 -16.91 6.22 8.04
C LYS A 7 -18.42 6.06 8.27
N SER A 8 -18.90 4.83 8.21
CA SER A 8 -20.30 4.50 8.49
C SER A 8 -20.41 3.06 8.96
N ASN A 9 -21.50 2.73 9.65
CA ASN A 9 -21.77 1.35 10.08
C ASN A 9 -21.85 0.40 8.88
N LYS A 10 -22.41 0.87 7.76
CA LYS A 10 -22.46 0.12 6.50
C LYS A 10 -21.05 -0.18 5.97
N ASN A 11 -20.19 0.82 5.89
CA ASN A 11 -18.83 0.64 5.37
C ASN A 11 -17.99 -0.23 6.32
N ALA A 12 -18.17 -0.09 7.63
CA ALA A 12 -17.54 -0.98 8.61
C ALA A 12 -18.01 -2.43 8.43
N HIS A 13 -19.30 -2.66 8.17
CA HIS A 13 -19.84 -3.99 7.88
C HIS A 13 -19.24 -4.57 6.59
N ILE A 14 -19.23 -3.81 5.49
CA ILE A 14 -18.65 -4.23 4.21
C ILE A 14 -17.16 -4.56 4.37
N LEU A 15 -16.39 -3.74 5.10
CA LEU A 15 -14.98 -4.03 5.38
C LEU A 15 -14.83 -5.36 6.12
N ASN A 16 -15.70 -5.67 7.08
CA ASN A 16 -15.70 -6.97 7.76
C ASN A 16 -16.06 -8.10 6.79
N GLN A 17 -17.05 -7.92 5.91
CA GLN A 17 -17.41 -8.90 4.89
C GLN A 17 -16.25 -9.20 3.93
N LEU A 18 -15.44 -8.20 3.58
CA LEU A 18 -14.23 -8.41 2.77
C LEU A 18 -13.21 -9.32 3.46
N ILE A 19 -13.16 -9.32 4.80
CA ILE A 19 -12.32 -10.22 5.59
C ILE A 19 -12.96 -11.61 5.72
N LEU A 20 -14.24 -11.67 6.12
CA LEU A 20 -14.96 -12.92 6.33
C LEU A 20 -15.07 -13.78 5.06
N ASN A 21 -15.25 -13.15 3.91
CA ASN A 21 -15.29 -13.83 2.61
C ASN A 21 -13.88 -14.13 2.03
N GLY A 22 -12.82 -13.86 2.80
CA GLY A 22 -11.45 -14.24 2.44
C GLY A 22 -10.81 -13.42 1.32
N PHE A 23 -11.39 -12.29 0.89
CA PHE A 23 -10.76 -11.40 -0.11
C PHE A 23 -9.51 -10.73 0.47
N TYR A 24 -9.58 -10.35 1.75
CA TYR A 24 -8.52 -9.71 2.49
C TYR A 24 -8.33 -10.38 3.85
N ASN A 25 -7.11 -10.29 4.38
CA ASN A 25 -6.78 -10.57 5.78
C ASN A 25 -6.42 -9.24 6.43
N GLY A 26 -6.64 -9.08 7.73
CA GLY A 26 -6.26 -7.85 8.41
C GLY A 26 -7.11 -7.55 9.64
N TYR A 27 -7.18 -6.28 10.00
CA TYR A 27 -7.96 -5.81 11.14
C TYR A 27 -8.68 -4.50 10.82
N ILE A 28 -9.82 -4.28 11.47
CA ILE A 28 -10.61 -3.05 11.38
C ILE A 28 -10.78 -2.51 12.80
N GLY A 29 -10.22 -1.33 13.06
CA GLY A 29 -10.33 -0.63 14.33
C GLY A 29 -11.11 0.69 14.20
N PRO A 30 -11.36 1.37 15.33
CA PRO A 30 -12.17 2.59 15.35
C PRO A 30 -11.54 3.76 14.58
N GLU A 31 -10.21 3.86 14.59
CA GLU A 31 -9.45 4.95 13.98
C GLU A 31 -8.64 4.51 12.76
N LYS A 32 -8.42 3.20 12.60
CA LYS A 32 -7.57 2.67 11.53
C LYS A 32 -8.02 1.26 11.17
N PHE A 33 -7.98 0.95 9.88
CA PHE A 33 -8.01 -0.43 9.39
C PHE A 33 -6.75 -0.74 8.57
N GLU A 34 -6.38 -2.01 8.53
CA GLU A 34 -5.28 -2.51 7.72
C GLU A 34 -5.70 -3.80 7.05
N LEU A 35 -5.65 -3.83 5.72
CA LEU A 35 -6.08 -4.95 4.89
C LEU A 35 -4.94 -5.41 3.98
N MET A 36 -4.81 -6.71 3.84
CA MET A 36 -3.82 -7.40 3.03
C MET A 36 -4.55 -8.39 2.15
N ARG A 37 -4.45 -8.26 0.83
CA ARG A 37 -5.07 -9.22 -0.09
C ARG A 37 -4.61 -10.64 0.25
N ASN A 38 -5.55 -11.57 0.32
CA ASN A 38 -5.30 -12.98 0.66
C ASN A 38 -4.75 -13.74 -0.55
N ARG A 39 -3.54 -13.37 -1.00
CA ARG A 39 -2.83 -14.00 -2.11
C ARG A 39 -1.34 -14.03 -1.80
N PHE A 40 -0.69 -15.18 -1.95
CA PHE A 40 0.77 -15.28 -1.81
C PHE A 40 1.45 -15.24 -3.19
N PRO A 41 2.59 -14.54 -3.34
CA PRO A 41 3.21 -13.62 -2.38
C PRO A 41 2.51 -12.25 -2.39
N ASN A 42 2.33 -11.66 -1.20
CA ASN A 42 1.86 -10.28 -1.06
C ASN A 42 2.67 -9.57 0.02
N ASN A 43 3.40 -8.52 -0.39
CA ASN A 43 4.22 -7.69 0.48
C ASN A 43 3.61 -6.31 0.73
N TYR A 44 2.35 -6.13 0.36
CA TYR A 44 1.64 -4.88 0.39
C TYR A 44 0.48 -4.92 1.38
N ARG A 45 0.07 -3.73 1.80
CA ARG A 45 -1.06 -3.49 2.68
C ARG A 45 -1.78 -2.22 2.25
N LEU A 46 -3.09 -2.25 2.42
CA LEU A 46 -3.99 -1.12 2.34
C LEU A 46 -4.28 -0.64 3.76
N ILE A 47 -4.13 0.64 4.02
CA ILE A 47 -4.37 1.25 5.32
C ILE A 47 -5.43 2.32 5.14
N GLY A 48 -6.48 2.29 5.94
CA GLY A 48 -7.36 3.44 6.12
C GLY A 48 -7.08 4.10 7.45
N THR A 49 -6.76 5.38 7.47
CA THR A 49 -6.56 6.17 8.70
C THR A 49 -7.63 7.24 8.79
N LEU A 50 -8.27 7.37 9.95
CA LEU A 50 -9.27 8.41 10.19
C LEU A 50 -8.63 9.80 10.03
N ASN A 51 -9.27 10.66 9.26
CA ASN A 51 -8.88 12.05 9.05
C ASN A 51 -9.73 13.00 9.90
N GLU A 52 -9.41 14.29 9.86
CA GLU A 52 -10.11 15.34 10.62
C GLU A 52 -11.60 15.46 10.26
N ASP A 53 -11.96 15.09 9.02
CA ASP A 53 -13.35 15.07 8.53
C ASP A 53 -14.13 13.83 9.01
N GLY A 54 -13.52 12.96 9.82
CA GLY A 54 -14.12 11.72 10.29
C GLY A 54 -14.21 10.61 9.23
N ASN A 55 -13.49 10.74 8.11
CA ASN A 55 -13.45 9.76 7.03
C ASN A 55 -12.11 9.01 7.01
N TYR A 56 -12.07 7.85 6.36
CA TYR A 56 -10.83 7.09 6.21
C TYR A 56 -10.06 7.54 4.97
N ASP A 57 -8.86 8.06 5.18
CA ASP A 57 -7.86 8.26 4.14
C ASP A 57 -7.21 6.93 3.77
N LEU A 58 -7.36 6.52 2.51
CA LEU A 58 -6.72 5.32 2.00
C LEU A 58 -5.25 5.59 1.66
N ARG A 59 -4.38 4.69 2.15
CA ARG A 59 -2.95 4.64 1.86
C ARG A 59 -2.55 3.23 1.46
N PHE A 60 -1.66 3.13 0.49
CA PHE A 60 -1.03 1.87 0.12
C PHE A 60 0.42 1.87 0.61
N GLY A 61 0.88 0.73 1.11
CA GLY A 61 2.23 0.63 1.63
C GLY A 61 2.76 -0.80 1.64
N TYR A 62 4.06 -0.91 1.87
CA TYR A 62 4.69 -2.19 2.17
C TYR A 62 4.29 -2.68 3.56
N LYS A 63 4.23 -4.01 3.71
CA LYS A 63 4.21 -4.66 5.03
C LYS A 63 5.45 -4.26 5.82
N HIS A 64 5.35 -4.32 7.15
CA HIS A 64 6.39 -3.84 8.05
C HIS A 64 7.79 -4.39 7.72
N PRO A 65 8.00 -5.70 7.47
CA PRO A 65 9.33 -6.24 7.15
C PRO A 65 9.90 -5.66 5.85
N MET A 66 9.08 -5.61 4.80
CA MET A 66 9.48 -5.06 3.49
C MET A 66 9.73 -3.55 3.56
N ASN A 67 8.96 -2.81 4.37
CA ASN A 67 9.18 -1.37 4.57
C ASN A 67 10.53 -1.10 5.27
N ILE A 68 10.89 -1.91 6.26
CA ILE A 68 12.20 -1.83 6.91
C ILE A 68 13.30 -2.14 5.89
N ALA A 69 13.17 -3.24 5.14
CA ALA A 69 14.16 -3.64 4.14
C ALA A 69 14.36 -2.56 3.06
N ALA A 70 13.28 -1.96 2.56
CA ALA A 70 13.35 -0.88 1.58
C ALA A 70 14.10 0.35 2.10
N LYS A 71 13.89 0.73 3.36
CA LYS A 71 14.62 1.85 4.00
C LYS A 71 16.10 1.54 4.15
N PHE A 72 16.45 0.33 4.60
CA PHE A 72 17.85 -0.11 4.71
C PHE A 72 18.54 -0.14 3.35
N LEU A 73 17.89 -0.71 2.33
CA LEU A 73 18.42 -0.74 0.96
C LEU A 73 18.65 0.66 0.40
N LEU A 74 17.73 1.60 0.66
CA LEU A 74 17.91 3.00 0.25
C LEU A 74 19.12 3.64 0.94
N ALA A 75 19.21 3.54 2.27
CA ALA A 75 20.32 4.12 3.02
C ALA A 75 21.67 3.52 2.57
N PHE A 76 21.72 2.21 2.38
CA PHE A 76 22.90 1.49 1.91
C PHE A 76 23.26 1.86 0.47
N GLY A 77 22.27 1.99 -0.42
CA GLY A 77 22.45 2.42 -1.80
C GLY A 77 23.02 3.84 -1.91
N VAL A 78 22.54 4.77 -1.07
CA VAL A 78 23.10 6.13 -0.98
C VAL A 78 24.55 6.09 -0.50
N PHE A 79 24.85 5.30 0.53
CA PHE A 79 26.21 5.17 1.07
C PHE A 79 27.20 4.65 0.02
N ILE A 80 26.84 3.58 -0.70
CA ILE A 80 27.65 3.04 -1.80
C ILE A 80 27.81 4.08 -2.92
N SER A 81 26.74 4.80 -3.27
CA SER A 81 26.79 5.82 -4.32
C SER A 81 27.80 6.91 -3.99
N LEU A 82 27.83 7.39 -2.74
CA LEU A 82 28.79 8.39 -2.28
C LEU A 82 30.25 7.90 -2.41
N ILE A 83 30.54 6.69 -1.93
CA ILE A 83 31.88 6.10 -2.04
C ILE A 83 32.29 5.95 -3.51
N SER A 84 31.36 5.50 -4.36
CA SER A 84 31.62 5.33 -5.79
C SER A 84 31.94 6.65 -6.49
N LEU A 85 31.20 7.72 -6.16
CA LEU A 85 31.43 9.06 -6.68
C LEU A 85 32.80 9.62 -6.27
N ILE A 86 33.22 9.41 -5.01
CA ILE A 86 34.57 9.81 -4.54
C ILE A 86 35.66 9.12 -5.36
N LYS A 87 35.44 7.87 -5.77
CA LYS A 87 36.36 7.12 -6.64
C LYS A 87 36.26 7.49 -8.13
N GLY A 88 35.43 8.47 -8.49
CA GLY A 88 35.19 8.89 -9.86
C GLY A 88 34.33 7.92 -10.69
N ASN A 89 33.73 6.90 -10.06
CA ASN A 89 32.87 5.93 -10.75
C ASN A 89 31.40 6.34 -10.68
N TRP A 90 30.92 6.92 -11.78
CA TRP A 90 29.53 7.40 -11.92
C TRP A 90 28.55 6.30 -12.37
N MET A 91 29.05 5.19 -12.92
CA MET A 91 28.19 4.11 -13.45
C MET A 91 27.36 3.45 -12.35
N LEU A 92 27.93 3.28 -11.16
CA LEU A 92 27.27 2.59 -10.06
C LEU A 92 26.12 3.42 -9.46
N PRO A 93 26.28 4.73 -9.14
CA PRO A 93 25.16 5.61 -8.80
C PRO A 93 24.07 5.64 -9.88
N LEU A 94 24.45 5.69 -11.16
CA LEU A 94 23.50 5.72 -12.26
C LEU A 94 22.67 4.42 -12.32
N ALA A 95 23.32 3.27 -12.22
CA ALA A 95 22.64 1.97 -12.18
C ALA A 95 21.68 1.86 -10.99
N LEU A 96 22.09 2.31 -9.79
CA LEU A 96 21.23 2.34 -8.61
C LEU A 96 20.03 3.27 -8.78
N ALA A 97 20.21 4.44 -9.39
CA ALA A 97 19.13 5.37 -9.67
C ALA A 97 18.10 4.77 -10.63
N VAL A 98 18.54 4.15 -11.73
CA VAL A 98 17.66 3.46 -12.69
C VAL A 98 16.91 2.31 -12.01
N PHE A 99 17.61 1.49 -11.21
CA PHE A 99 16.98 0.41 -10.47
C PHE A 99 15.92 0.91 -9.48
N GLY A 100 16.22 1.97 -8.73
CA GLY A 100 15.27 2.62 -7.83
C GLY A 100 14.03 3.14 -8.55
N PHE A 101 14.21 3.70 -9.76
CA PHE A 101 13.11 4.20 -10.58
C PHE A 101 12.19 3.08 -11.07
N ILE A 102 12.75 1.96 -11.55
CA ILE A 102 11.99 0.77 -11.96
C ILE A 102 11.17 0.24 -10.78
N PHE A 103 11.81 0.12 -9.60
CA PHE A 103 11.15 -0.35 -8.39
C PHE A 103 10.00 0.58 -7.96
N PHE A 104 10.21 1.90 -8.04
CA PHE A 104 9.19 2.90 -7.75
C PHE A 104 7.99 2.81 -8.69
N ILE A 105 8.22 2.67 -10.00
CA ILE A 105 7.14 2.46 -10.98
C ILE A 105 6.36 1.18 -10.65
N GLY A 106 7.06 0.09 -10.36
CA GLY A 106 6.44 -1.18 -9.96
C GLY A 106 5.53 -1.02 -8.75
N PHE A 107 5.98 -0.30 -7.72
CA PHE A 107 5.18 0.04 -6.56
C PHE A 107 3.92 0.84 -6.92
N LYS A 108 4.06 1.90 -7.73
CA LYS A 108 2.93 2.74 -8.16
C LYS A 108 1.90 1.99 -9.00
N LEU A 109 2.35 1.07 -9.85
CA LEU A 109 1.46 0.19 -10.60
C LEU A 109 0.68 -0.74 -9.68
N GLN A 110 1.34 -1.33 -8.68
CA GLN A 110 0.67 -2.21 -7.72
C GLN A 110 -0.30 -1.44 -6.83
N GLU A 111 0.07 -0.23 -6.38
CA GLU A 111 -0.80 0.69 -5.64
C GLU A 111 -2.10 0.94 -6.41
N LYS A 112 -2.00 1.34 -7.68
CA LYS A 112 -3.17 1.61 -8.51
C LYS A 112 -4.04 0.37 -8.70
N LYS A 113 -3.43 -0.79 -8.93
CA LYS A 113 -4.16 -2.06 -9.10
C LYS A 113 -4.95 -2.43 -7.85
N GLU A 114 -4.33 -2.39 -6.67
CA GLU A 114 -5.00 -2.84 -5.46
C GLU A 114 -5.99 -1.83 -4.90
N ILE A 115 -5.74 -0.54 -5.10
CA ILE A 115 -6.76 0.48 -4.82
C ILE A 115 -7.99 0.24 -5.70
N ASN A 116 -7.83 0.09 -7.02
CA ASN A 116 -8.95 -0.15 -7.92
C ASN A 116 -9.71 -1.43 -7.59
N LEU A 117 -8.99 -2.53 -7.31
CA LEU A 117 -9.60 -3.81 -6.95
C LEU A 117 -10.41 -3.69 -5.65
N PHE A 118 -9.84 -3.02 -4.65
CA PHE A 118 -10.50 -2.75 -3.38
C PHE A 118 -11.76 -1.91 -3.57
N THR A 119 -11.68 -0.77 -4.28
CA THR A 119 -12.84 0.09 -4.54
C THR A 119 -13.93 -0.66 -5.29
N ASN A 120 -13.57 -1.45 -6.30
CA ASN A 120 -14.54 -2.23 -7.08
C ASN A 120 -15.27 -3.25 -6.20
N LYS A 121 -14.53 -3.96 -5.33
CA LYS A 121 -15.14 -4.91 -4.40
C LYS A 121 -16.03 -4.21 -3.37
N LEU A 122 -15.60 -3.07 -2.83
CA LEU A 122 -16.42 -2.28 -1.91
C LEU A 122 -17.73 -1.83 -2.57
N LEU A 123 -17.68 -1.37 -3.82
CA LEU A 123 -18.86 -0.99 -4.61
C LEU A 123 -19.77 -2.19 -4.93
N GLU A 124 -19.21 -3.36 -5.20
CA GLU A 124 -19.96 -4.60 -5.43
C GLU A 124 -20.80 -4.96 -4.20
N PHE A 125 -20.18 -5.02 -3.02
CA PHE A 125 -20.89 -5.27 -1.75
C PHE A 125 -21.94 -4.19 -1.44
N HIS A 126 -21.65 -2.92 -1.75
CA HIS A 126 -22.64 -1.86 -1.60
C HIS A 126 -23.91 -2.11 -2.40
N LYS A 127 -23.79 -2.62 -3.64
CA LYS A 127 -24.92 -2.90 -4.52
C LYS A 127 -25.69 -4.15 -4.09
N THR A 128 -24.99 -5.19 -3.64
CA THR A 128 -25.61 -6.45 -3.22
C THR A 128 -26.45 -6.30 -1.94
N GLU A 129 -26.04 -5.44 -1.00
CA GLU A 129 -26.81 -5.17 0.24
C GLU A 129 -28.03 -4.26 0.05
N TYR A 130 -28.28 -3.73 -1.16
CA TYR A 130 -29.48 -2.95 -1.49
C TYR A 130 -30.59 -3.79 -2.17
N ILE A 131 -30.37 -5.10 -2.31
CA ILE A 131 -31.34 -6.10 -2.79
C ILE A 131 -31.77 -6.94 -1.58
#